data_AF-A0A7C1V8L8-F1
#
_entry.id   AF-A0A7C1V8L8-F1
#
_cell.length_a   1.000
_cell.length_b   1.000
_cell.length_c   1.000
_cell.angle_alpha   90.00
_cell.angle_beta   90.00
_cell.angle_gamma   90.00
#
_symmetry.space_group_name_H-M   'P 1'
#
loop_
_entity.id
_entity.type
_entity.pdbx_description
1 polymer ?
#
loop_
_entity_poly.entity_id
_entity_poly.type
_entity_poly.pdbx_seq_one_letter_code
_entity_poly.pdbx_strand_id
1 'polypeptide(L)'
;MMSFQKELKKREGPYERIVEWKTLANKNLDIILSMKIQMKFIFRWIAFNGLYSVSYEMDNGEKKAEKAQEWKKVEAFCDKFILTDKNLSSQIYSAEAKKIFFDNIKEKSNYMGKYLYDLKSARTKEEQAKYLVMIAYKIRCRLFHGEKNPSLDANQLVVETATKIINPILNYVIT
;
A
#
# COMPACT_ATOMS: atom_id res chain seq x y z
N MET A 1 -15.73 5.02 11.00
CA MET A 1 -14.92 3.87 10.52
C MET A 1 -15.12 2.55 11.28
N MET A 2 -15.81 2.53 12.45
CA MET A 2 -16.13 1.27 13.15
C MET A 2 -16.98 0.27 12.34
N SER A 3 -17.80 0.71 11.39
CA SER A 3 -18.61 -0.20 10.57
C SER A 3 -17.74 -1.09 9.67
N PHE A 4 -16.70 -0.53 9.05
CA PHE A 4 -15.80 -1.30 8.18
C PHE A 4 -15.05 -2.39 8.95
N GLN A 5 -14.44 -2.05 10.09
CA GLN A 5 -13.72 -3.03 10.91
C GLN A 5 -14.64 -4.15 11.42
N LYS A 6 -15.88 -3.82 11.82
CA LYS A 6 -16.87 -4.80 12.25
C LYS A 6 -17.26 -5.74 11.11
N GLU A 7 -17.52 -5.21 9.92
CA GLU A 7 -17.87 -6.04 8.76
C GLU A 7 -16.68 -6.86 8.26
N LEU A 8 -15.46 -6.33 8.31
CA LEU A 8 -14.25 -7.09 7.98
C LEU A 8 -14.11 -8.31 8.91
N LYS A 9 -14.28 -8.13 10.22
CA LYS A 9 -14.18 -9.23 11.21
C LYS A 9 -15.24 -10.32 11.04
N LYS A 10 -16.38 -10.03 10.41
CA LYS A 10 -17.43 -11.04 10.11
C LYS A 10 -17.09 -11.91 8.89
N ARG A 11 -16.12 -11.50 8.08
CA ARG A 11 -15.73 -12.21 6.86
C ARG A 11 -14.62 -13.21 7.18
N GLU A 12 -15.03 -14.37 7.69
CA GLU A 12 -14.16 -15.52 7.92
C GLU A 12 -13.47 -15.96 6.61
N GLY A 13 -12.18 -16.25 6.68
CA GLY A 13 -11.25 -16.45 5.56
C GLY A 13 -10.45 -15.20 5.21
N PRO A 14 -11.06 -14.15 4.63
CA PRO A 14 -10.36 -12.90 4.31
C PRO A 14 -9.70 -12.23 5.52
N TYR A 15 -10.40 -12.10 6.65
CA TYR A 15 -9.86 -11.43 7.84
C TYR A 15 -8.64 -12.16 8.42
N GLU A 16 -8.74 -13.47 8.59
CA GLU A 16 -7.69 -14.34 9.13
C GLU A 16 -6.44 -14.27 8.27
N ARG A 17 -6.59 -14.33 6.94
CA ARG A 17 -5.47 -14.19 6.00
C ARG A 17 -4.78 -12.83 6.14
N ILE A 18 -5.55 -11.73 6.22
CA ILE A 18 -4.97 -10.40 6.40
C ILE A 18 -4.17 -10.32 7.71
N VAL A 19 -4.72 -10.84 8.81
CA VAL A 19 -4.04 -10.91 10.13
C VAL A 19 -2.77 -11.77 10.06
N GLU A 20 -2.86 -12.94 9.42
CA GLU A 20 -1.73 -13.86 9.23
C GLU A 20 -0.58 -13.18 8.49
N TRP A 21 -0.86 -12.57 7.33
CA TRP A 21 0.17 -11.90 6.53
C TRP A 21 0.76 -10.67 7.23
N LYS A 22 -0.06 -9.89 7.96
CA LYS A 22 0.44 -8.81 8.83
C LYS A 22 1.40 -9.36 9.89
N THR A 23 1.07 -10.50 10.48
CA THR A 23 1.89 -11.16 11.52
C THR A 23 3.20 -11.69 10.94
N LEU A 24 3.15 -12.36 9.78
CA LEU A 24 4.34 -12.84 9.08
C LEU A 24 5.29 -11.70 8.72
N ALA A 25 4.78 -10.53 8.34
CA ALA A 25 5.60 -9.35 8.09
C ALA A 25 6.33 -8.79 9.33
N ASN A 26 5.87 -9.14 10.53
CA ASN A 26 6.45 -8.71 11.80
C ASN A 26 7.34 -9.78 12.45
N LYS A 27 7.25 -11.04 12.01
CA LYS A 27 8.16 -12.10 12.46
C LYS A 27 9.56 -11.87 11.91
N ASN A 28 10.57 -12.22 12.71
CA ASN A 28 11.98 -12.22 12.29
C ASN A 28 12.15 -13.26 11.19
N LEU A 29 12.27 -12.83 9.93
CA LEU A 29 12.60 -13.70 8.81
C LEU A 29 14.12 -13.90 8.81
N ASP A 30 14.66 -15.06 9.17
CA ASP A 30 16.13 -15.30 9.24
C ASP A 30 16.81 -15.44 7.86
N ILE A 31 16.69 -14.40 7.02
CA ILE A 31 17.20 -14.34 5.65
C ILE A 31 18.11 -13.10 5.50
N ILE A 32 18.92 -13.01 4.45
CA ILE A 32 19.76 -11.85 4.09
C ILE A 32 18.98 -10.53 4.27
N LEU A 33 19.60 -9.50 4.85
CA LEU A 33 18.99 -8.20 5.21
C LEU A 33 18.14 -7.56 4.08
N SER A 34 18.63 -7.58 2.84
CA SER A 34 17.89 -7.05 1.69
C SER A 34 16.63 -7.88 1.35
N MET A 35 16.71 -9.20 1.49
CA MET A 35 15.58 -10.11 1.32
C MET A 35 14.56 -9.95 2.46
N LYS A 36 15.00 -9.68 3.70
CA LYS A 36 14.11 -9.41 4.86
C LYS A 36 13.15 -8.27 4.57
N ILE A 37 13.67 -7.17 4.05
CA ILE A 37 12.89 -5.96 3.74
C ILE A 37 11.88 -6.22 2.62
N GLN A 38 12.30 -6.89 1.55
CA GLN A 38 11.43 -7.22 0.43
C GLN A 38 10.31 -8.16 0.86
N MET A 39 10.60 -9.20 1.63
CA MET A 39 9.59 -10.11 2.14
C MET A 39 8.62 -9.41 3.09
N LYS A 40 9.11 -8.53 3.98
CA LYS A 40 8.27 -7.71 4.83
C LYS A 40 7.33 -6.82 4.03
N PHE A 41 7.83 -6.18 2.98
CA PHE A 41 7.02 -5.40 2.05
C PHE A 41 5.96 -6.28 1.36
N ILE A 42 6.36 -7.44 0.85
CA ILE A 42 5.47 -8.39 0.16
C ILE A 42 4.34 -8.85 1.08
N PHE A 43 4.63 -9.28 2.31
CA PHE A 43 3.60 -9.73 3.24
C PHE A 43 2.65 -8.60 3.66
N ARG A 44 3.16 -7.40 3.90
CA ARG A 44 2.32 -6.21 4.15
C ARG A 44 1.46 -5.87 2.94
N TRP A 45 2.03 -5.99 1.75
CA TRP A 45 1.32 -5.78 0.52
C TRP A 45 0.19 -6.81 0.35
N ILE A 46 0.42 -8.10 0.61
CA ILE A 46 -0.60 -9.15 0.51
C ILE A 46 -1.74 -8.87 1.51
N ALA A 47 -1.42 -8.49 2.74
CA ALA A 47 -2.41 -8.08 3.74
C ALA A 47 -3.23 -6.86 3.24
N PHE A 48 -2.55 -5.86 2.66
CA PHE A 48 -3.21 -4.68 2.12
C PHE A 48 -4.10 -5.01 0.90
N ASN A 49 -3.72 -5.99 0.08
CA ASN A 49 -4.54 -6.49 -1.02
C ASN A 49 -5.90 -7.02 -0.54
N GLY A 50 -5.89 -7.92 0.45
CA GLY A 50 -7.13 -8.42 1.02
C GLY A 50 -8.02 -7.28 1.51
N LEU A 51 -7.42 -6.27 2.15
CA LEU A 51 -8.14 -5.16 2.75
C LEU A 51 -8.87 -4.27 1.73
N TYR A 52 -8.19 -3.78 0.69
CA TYR A 52 -8.87 -2.94 -0.31
C TYR A 52 -9.84 -3.77 -1.17
N SER A 53 -9.58 -5.06 -1.38
CA SER A 53 -10.47 -5.95 -2.13
C SER A 53 -11.79 -6.16 -1.38
N VAL A 54 -11.72 -6.46 -0.08
CA VAL A 54 -12.92 -6.57 0.77
C VAL A 54 -13.66 -5.23 0.84
N SER A 55 -12.94 -4.12 1.01
CA SER A 55 -13.58 -2.80 1.00
C SER A 55 -14.36 -2.54 -0.29
N TYR A 56 -13.77 -2.87 -1.44
CA TYR A 56 -14.42 -2.65 -2.72
C TYR A 56 -15.62 -3.58 -2.93
N GLU A 57 -15.49 -4.84 -2.51
CA GLU A 57 -16.58 -5.80 -2.51
C GLU A 57 -17.77 -5.32 -1.68
N MET A 58 -17.54 -4.76 -0.49
CA MET A 58 -18.63 -4.24 0.35
C MET A 58 -19.45 -3.16 -0.35
N ASP A 59 -18.82 -2.36 -1.20
CA ASP A 59 -19.48 -1.25 -1.90
C ASP A 59 -20.11 -1.68 -3.25
N ASN A 60 -19.60 -2.76 -3.87
CA ASN A 60 -19.95 -3.11 -5.26
C ASN A 60 -20.47 -4.55 -5.45
N GLY A 61 -20.35 -5.40 -4.44
CA GLY A 61 -20.60 -6.84 -4.50
C GLY A 61 -19.41 -7.65 -5.07
N GLU A 62 -19.33 -8.91 -4.66
CA GLU A 62 -18.21 -9.83 -4.94
C GLU A 62 -17.96 -10.03 -6.44
N LYS A 63 -18.99 -10.40 -7.20
CA LYS A 63 -18.89 -10.60 -8.65
C LYS A 63 -18.36 -9.38 -9.41
N LYS A 64 -18.64 -8.16 -8.93
CA LYS A 64 -18.09 -6.92 -9.54
C LYS A 64 -16.66 -6.68 -9.09
N ALA A 65 -16.35 -6.96 -7.82
CA ALA A 65 -15.01 -6.83 -7.29
C ALA A 65 -14.02 -7.76 -8.01
N GLU A 66 -14.38 -9.02 -8.28
CA GLU A 66 -13.52 -9.96 -9.01
C GLU A 66 -13.13 -9.47 -10.41
N LYS A 67 -14.07 -8.81 -11.11
CA LYS A 67 -13.85 -8.28 -12.46
C LYS A 67 -13.15 -6.92 -12.48
N ALA A 68 -13.05 -6.24 -11.34
CA ALA A 68 -12.47 -4.91 -11.28
C ALA A 68 -10.94 -4.96 -11.36
N GLN A 69 -10.36 -4.00 -12.09
CA GLN A 69 -8.91 -3.84 -12.13
C GLN A 69 -8.38 -3.43 -10.75
N GLU A 70 -7.33 -4.09 -10.28
CA GLU A 70 -6.77 -3.90 -8.93
C GLU A 70 -6.48 -2.43 -8.57
N TRP A 71 -5.91 -1.66 -9.50
CA TRP A 71 -5.61 -0.24 -9.25
C TRP A 71 -6.86 0.61 -8.97
N LYS A 72 -8.01 0.26 -9.55
CA LYS A 72 -9.29 0.94 -9.28
C LYS A 72 -9.78 0.64 -7.87
N LYS A 73 -9.58 -0.58 -7.39
CA LYS A 73 -9.95 -0.97 -6.02
C LYS A 73 -9.12 -0.18 -5.00
N VAL A 74 -7.82 -0.07 -5.25
CA VAL A 74 -6.90 0.71 -4.40
C VAL A 74 -7.22 2.20 -4.43
N GLU A 75 -7.52 2.76 -5.61
CA GLU A 75 -7.90 4.16 -5.72
C GLU A 75 -9.21 4.45 -4.98
N ALA A 76 -10.23 3.60 -5.16
CA ALA A 76 -11.48 3.71 -4.42
C ALA A 76 -11.28 3.60 -2.90
N PHE A 77 -10.39 2.70 -2.46
CA PHE A 77 -9.99 2.62 -1.05
C PHE A 77 -9.34 3.93 -0.58
N CYS A 78 -8.43 4.51 -1.36
CA CYS A 78 -7.79 5.78 -1.00
C CYS A 78 -8.80 6.93 -0.90
N ASP A 79 -9.72 7.01 -1.85
CA ASP A 79 -10.74 8.06 -1.86
C ASP A 79 -11.69 7.93 -0.66
N LYS A 80 -12.01 6.68 -0.28
CA LYS A 80 -12.91 6.40 0.83
C LYS A 80 -12.26 6.57 2.20
N PHE A 81 -11.02 6.11 2.38
CA PHE A 81 -10.38 6.02 3.70
C PHE A 81 -9.25 7.02 3.91
N ILE A 82 -8.45 7.31 2.89
CA ILE A 82 -7.30 8.21 3.05
C ILE A 82 -7.78 9.65 2.96
N LEU A 83 -8.53 10.00 1.90
CA LEU A 83 -9.00 11.38 1.71
C LEU A 83 -9.96 11.88 2.81
N THR A 84 -10.58 10.98 3.56
CA THR A 84 -11.59 11.33 4.57
C THR A 84 -11.09 11.20 6.02
N ASP A 85 -9.93 10.56 6.24
CA ASP A 85 -9.34 10.37 7.57
C ASP A 85 -8.05 11.18 7.72
N LYS A 86 -8.15 12.34 8.37
CA LYS A 86 -7.01 13.23 8.62
C LYS A 86 -5.92 12.58 9.47
N ASN A 87 -6.31 11.76 10.44
CA ASN A 87 -5.36 11.11 11.35
C ASN A 87 -4.59 10.04 10.59
N LEU A 88 -5.27 9.16 9.87
CA LEU A 88 -4.63 8.14 9.03
C LEU A 88 -3.74 8.78 7.96
N SER A 89 -4.24 9.80 7.26
CA SER A 89 -3.47 10.56 6.28
C SER A 89 -2.19 11.16 6.86
N SER A 90 -2.26 11.71 8.08
CA SER A 90 -1.08 12.28 8.75
C SER A 90 -0.03 11.23 9.11
N GLN A 91 -0.44 9.99 9.40
CA GLN A 91 0.49 8.88 9.68
C GLN A 91 1.12 8.31 8.41
N ILE A 92 0.42 8.40 7.28
CA ILE A 92 0.90 7.95 5.97
C ILE A 92 1.84 8.99 5.35
N TYR A 93 1.48 10.28 5.44
CA TYR A 93 2.27 11.33 4.83
C TYR A 93 3.62 11.50 5.52
N SER A 94 4.68 11.53 4.69
CA SER A 94 6.02 11.90 5.13
C SER A 94 6.72 12.70 4.04
N ALA A 95 7.26 13.87 4.41
CA ALA A 95 8.06 14.69 3.52
C ALA A 95 9.35 13.96 3.10
N GLU A 96 9.92 13.16 3.99
CA GLU A 96 11.06 12.29 3.72
C GLU A 96 10.70 11.21 2.69
N ALA A 97 9.57 10.52 2.88
CA ALA A 97 9.10 9.50 1.93
C ALA A 97 8.84 10.09 0.54
N LYS A 98 8.24 11.29 0.49
CA LYS A 98 8.07 12.06 -0.74
C LYS A 98 9.43 12.27 -1.42
N LYS A 99 10.40 12.83 -0.70
CA LYS A 99 11.75 13.08 -1.23
C LYS A 99 12.42 11.80 -1.76
N ILE A 100 12.40 10.71 -0.98
CA ILE A 100 12.98 9.43 -1.39
C ILE A 100 12.37 8.95 -2.71
N PHE A 101 11.04 9.01 -2.85
CA PHE A 101 10.38 8.59 -4.08
C PHE A 101 10.75 9.47 -5.27
N PHE A 102 10.82 10.80 -5.12
CA PHE A 102 11.28 11.67 -6.21
C PHE A 102 12.73 11.40 -6.62
N ASP A 103 13.62 11.19 -5.65
CA ASP A 103 15.05 11.00 -5.91
C ASP A 103 15.35 9.64 -6.57
N ASN A 104 14.53 8.61 -6.30
CA ASN A 104 14.86 7.22 -6.67
C ASN A 104 13.91 6.62 -7.73
N ILE A 105 12.80 7.27 -8.07
CA ILE A 105 11.83 6.80 -9.06
C ILE A 105 11.88 7.69 -10.30
N LYS A 106 12.23 7.10 -11.45
CA LYS A 106 12.23 7.81 -12.73
C LYS A 106 10.79 8.16 -13.16
N GLU A 107 10.54 9.44 -13.44
CA GLU A 107 9.26 9.96 -13.97
C GLU A 107 8.81 9.27 -15.27
N LYS A 108 9.75 8.86 -16.14
CA LYS A 108 9.43 8.16 -17.40
C LYS A 108 8.95 6.71 -17.23
N SER A 109 8.83 6.21 -16.00
CA SER A 109 8.27 4.87 -15.79
C SER A 109 6.75 4.89 -16.01
N ASN A 110 6.28 4.04 -16.92
CA ASN A 110 4.86 3.94 -17.29
C ASN A 110 3.99 3.85 -16.02
N TYR A 111 2.99 4.72 -15.92
CA TYR A 111 2.03 4.85 -14.82
C TYR A 111 2.56 5.35 -13.45
N MET A 112 3.87 5.30 -13.18
CA MET A 112 4.43 5.84 -11.92
C MET A 112 4.70 7.34 -12.01
N GLY A 113 5.11 7.82 -13.19
CA GLY A 113 5.30 9.24 -13.46
C GLY A 113 4.07 10.09 -13.18
N LYS A 114 2.88 9.55 -13.51
CA LYS A 114 1.61 10.21 -13.21
C LYS A 114 1.45 10.47 -11.71
N TYR A 115 1.62 9.45 -10.86
CA TYR A 115 1.44 9.62 -9.42
C TYR A 115 2.53 10.45 -8.76
N LEU A 116 3.75 10.46 -9.32
CA LEU A 116 4.79 11.41 -8.89
C LEU A 116 4.40 12.85 -9.24
N TYR A 117 3.93 13.09 -10.46
CA TYR A 117 3.42 14.39 -10.87
C TYR A 117 2.26 14.84 -9.98
N ASP A 118 1.30 13.95 -9.74
CA ASP A 118 0.15 14.23 -8.88
C ASP A 118 0.57 14.49 -7.42
N LEU A 119 1.56 13.76 -6.89
CA LEU A 119 2.15 14.02 -5.57
C LEU A 119 2.86 15.38 -5.49
N LYS A 120 3.41 15.86 -6.61
CA LYS A 120 4.03 17.19 -6.70
C LYS A 120 2.96 18.29 -6.65
N SER A 121 1.84 18.08 -7.32
CA SER A 121 0.75 19.06 -7.45
C SER A 121 -0.26 19.04 -6.30
N ALA A 122 -0.32 17.94 -5.54
CA ALA A 122 -1.18 17.76 -4.38
C ALA A 122 -0.99 18.85 -3.32
N ARG A 123 -2.10 19.46 -2.91
CA ARG A 123 -2.13 20.64 -2.02
C ARG A 123 -2.45 20.28 -0.59
N THR A 124 -3.14 19.16 -0.36
CA THR A 124 -3.49 18.68 0.98
C THR A 124 -2.63 17.50 1.41
N LYS A 125 -2.52 17.26 2.72
CA LYS A 125 -1.78 16.09 3.23
C LYS A 125 -2.47 14.79 2.86
N GLU A 126 -3.79 14.82 2.76
CA GLU A 126 -4.66 13.73 2.37
C GLU A 126 -4.43 13.32 0.92
N GLU A 127 -4.38 14.29 -0.01
CA GLU A 127 -4.02 14.03 -1.40
C GLU A 127 -2.60 13.48 -1.51
N GLN A 128 -1.65 14.08 -0.76
CA GLN A 128 -0.27 13.60 -0.73
C GLN A 128 -0.19 12.16 -0.20
N ALA A 129 -0.92 11.83 0.87
CA ALA A 129 -1.00 10.48 1.42
C ALA A 129 -1.60 9.50 0.40
N LYS A 130 -2.69 9.86 -0.28
CA LYS A 130 -3.27 9.06 -1.39
C LYS A 130 -2.20 8.74 -2.43
N TYR A 131 -1.48 9.74 -2.94
CA TYR A 131 -0.49 9.51 -3.99
C TYR A 131 0.73 8.71 -3.50
N LEU A 132 1.15 8.87 -2.25
CA LEU A 132 2.17 8.02 -1.64
C LEU A 132 1.73 6.54 -1.62
N VAL A 133 0.47 6.26 -1.29
CA VAL A 133 -0.09 4.89 -1.33
C VAL A 133 -0.14 4.36 -2.77
N MET A 134 -0.56 5.17 -3.74
CA MET A 134 -0.58 4.77 -5.15
C MET A 134 0.83 4.49 -5.71
N ILE A 135 1.83 5.24 -5.26
CA ILE A 135 3.25 4.99 -5.59
C ILE A 135 3.70 3.66 -4.94
N ALA A 136 3.43 3.45 -3.66
CA ALA A 136 3.73 2.20 -2.96
C ALA A 136 3.10 0.98 -3.64
N TYR A 137 1.85 1.09 -4.11
CA TYR A 137 1.19 0.08 -4.94
C TYR A 137 2.01 -0.26 -6.19
N LYS A 138 2.49 0.75 -6.92
CA LYS A 138 3.24 0.55 -8.17
C LYS A 138 4.64 -0.01 -7.94
N ILE A 139 5.26 0.25 -6.78
CA ILE A 139 6.56 -0.34 -6.40
C ILE A 139 6.46 -1.87 -6.40
N ARG A 140 5.34 -2.42 -5.90
CA ARG A 140 5.07 -3.86 -5.98
C ARG A 140 5.21 -4.38 -7.41
N CYS A 141 4.48 -3.78 -8.36
CA CYS A 141 4.49 -4.25 -9.75
C CYS A 141 5.93 -4.38 -10.28
N ARG A 142 6.81 -3.42 -9.96
CA ARG A 142 8.21 -3.46 -10.43
C ARG A 142 9.03 -4.60 -9.80
N LEU A 143 8.80 -4.90 -8.53
CA LEU A 143 9.47 -6.02 -7.85
C LEU A 143 9.07 -7.38 -8.45
N PHE A 144 7.78 -7.56 -8.75
CA PHE A 144 7.26 -8.85 -9.23
C PHE A 144 7.40 -9.05 -10.75
N HIS A 145 7.50 -7.97 -11.53
CA HIS A 145 7.75 -8.07 -12.98
C HIS A 145 9.24 -8.17 -13.35
N GLY A 146 10.15 -8.26 -12.36
CA GLY A 146 11.58 -8.46 -12.60
C GLY A 146 12.28 -7.30 -13.30
N GLU A 147 11.62 -6.15 -13.47
CA GLU A 147 12.16 -4.98 -14.17
C GLU A 147 13.39 -4.37 -13.47
N LYS A 148 13.64 -4.74 -12.22
CA LYS A 148 14.77 -4.25 -11.43
C LYS A 148 15.33 -5.33 -10.52
N ASN A 149 16.65 -5.37 -10.40
CA ASN A 149 17.32 -6.15 -9.39
C ASN A 149 17.02 -5.57 -8.00
N PRO A 150 16.29 -6.27 -7.13
CA PRO A 150 15.89 -5.76 -5.81
C PRO A 150 17.08 -5.46 -4.88
N SER A 151 18.28 -5.99 -5.20
CA SER A 151 19.50 -5.83 -4.40
C SER A 151 20.29 -4.54 -4.66
N LEU A 152 19.83 -3.66 -5.56
CA LEU A 152 20.39 -2.30 -5.66
C LEU A 152 19.89 -1.44 -4.50
N ASP A 153 20.78 -0.69 -3.84
CA ASP A 153 20.47 0.14 -2.66
C ASP A 153 19.28 1.10 -2.88
N ALA A 154 19.20 1.73 -4.05
CA ALA A 154 18.08 2.62 -4.42
C ALA A 154 16.73 1.88 -4.44
N ASN A 155 16.72 0.59 -4.80
CA ASN A 155 15.49 -0.22 -4.76
C ASN A 155 15.16 -0.61 -3.33
N GLN A 156 16.15 -0.94 -2.50
CA GLN A 156 15.94 -1.23 -1.08
C GLN A 156 15.32 -0.03 -0.36
N LEU A 157 15.87 1.17 -0.54
CA LEU A 157 15.35 2.40 0.09
C LEU A 157 13.90 2.69 -0.31
N VAL A 158 13.58 2.51 -1.59
CA VAL A 158 12.21 2.69 -2.11
C VAL A 158 11.24 1.65 -1.53
N VAL A 159 11.68 0.40 -1.36
CA VAL A 159 10.85 -0.68 -0.76
C VAL A 159 10.65 -0.48 0.73
N GLU A 160 11.67 -0.07 1.47
CA GLU A 160 11.55 0.28 2.89
C GLU A 160 10.57 1.44 3.07
N THR A 161 10.67 2.46 2.20
CA THR A 161 9.77 3.61 2.23
C THR A 161 8.33 3.18 1.93
N ALA A 162 8.10 2.37 0.90
CA ALA A 162 6.77 1.82 0.59
C ALA A 162 6.20 1.00 1.75
N THR A 163 7.05 0.25 2.45
CA THR A 163 6.66 -0.50 3.66
C THR A 163 6.15 0.43 4.76
N LYS A 164 6.85 1.55 4.99
CA LYS A 164 6.42 2.58 5.97
C LYS A 164 5.09 3.21 5.58
N ILE A 165 4.81 3.39 4.29
CA ILE A 165 3.54 3.95 3.79
C ILE A 165 2.35 2.99 4.01
N ILE A 166 2.53 1.68 3.79
CA ILE A 166 1.44 0.69 3.92
C ILE A 166 1.14 0.37 5.40
N ASN A 167 2.15 0.41 6.28
CA ASN A 167 2.01 -0.01 7.67
C ASN A 167 0.89 0.70 8.47
N PRO A 168 0.75 2.05 8.43
CA PRO A 168 -0.34 2.75 9.10
C PRO A 168 -1.73 2.24 8.72
N ILE A 169 -1.94 1.89 7.44
CA ILE A 169 -3.24 1.39 6.95
C ILE A 169 -3.60 0.05 7.61
N LEU A 170 -2.63 -0.86 7.67
CA LEU A 170 -2.83 -2.17 8.30
C LEU A 170 -3.03 -2.07 9.82
N ASN A 171 -2.37 -1.10 10.46
CA ASN A 171 -2.57 -0.85 11.88
C ASN A 171 -3.92 -0.19 12.15
N TYR A 172 -4.37 0.71 11.29
CA TYR A 172 -5.67 1.34 11.45
C TYR A 172 -6.83 0.34 11.38
N VAL A 173 -6.72 -0.68 10.54
CA VAL A 173 -7.85 -1.59 10.25
C VAL A 173 -7.82 -2.88 11.08
N ILE A 174 -6.64 -3.35 11.47
CA ILE A 174 -6.42 -4.67 12.10
C ILE A 174 -5.96 -4.52 13.56
N THR A 175 -6.35 -3.45 14.24
CA THR A 175 -6.10 -3.24 15.67
C THR A 175 -7.43 -3.04 16.37
#